data_AF-A0A5B9PCG8-F1
#
_entry.id   AF-A0A5B9PCG8-F1
#
_cell.length_a   1.000
_cell.length_b   1.000
_cell.length_c   1.000
_cell.angle_alpha   90.00
_cell.angle_beta   90.00
_cell.angle_gamma   90.00
#
_symmetry.space_group_name_H-M   'P 1'
#
loop_
_entity.id
_entity.type
_entity.pdbx_description
1 polymer ?
#
loop_
_entity_poly.entity_id
_entity_poly.type
_entity_poly.pdbx_seq_one_letter_code
_entity_poly.pdbx_strand_id
1 'polypeptide(L)' 'MILKKSAMLKPRTTAIAIALLFAATALSFAQEIPKPAMHRMDGTIEWVYDYEKGQELSQESGKPMFVVFRCER' A
#
# COMPACT_ATOMS: atom_id res chain seq x y z
N MET A 1 22.29 34.06 -44.70
CA MET A 1 20.95 34.11 -44.08
C MET A 1 20.57 32.68 -43.69
N ILE A 2 20.79 32.27 -42.44
CA ILE A 2 20.55 30.89 -41.99
C ILE A 2 19.51 30.96 -40.85
N LEU A 3 18.27 30.56 -41.15
CA LEU A 3 17.21 30.43 -40.16
C LEU A 3 17.47 29.19 -39.29
N LYS A 4 17.82 29.42 -38.02
CA LYS A 4 17.87 28.37 -37.00
C LYS A 4 16.44 28.11 -36.50
N LYS A 5 15.77 27.09 -37.04
CA LYS A 5 14.49 26.59 -36.52
C LYS A 5 14.75 25.80 -35.25
N SER A 6 14.53 26.43 -34.09
CA SER A 6 14.45 25.71 -32.82
C SER A 6 13.14 24.93 -32.79
N ALA A 7 13.25 23.60 -32.80
CA ALA A 7 12.12 22.69 -32.62
C ALA A 7 11.48 22.96 -31.24
N MET A 8 10.32 23.59 -31.26
CA MET A 8 9.50 23.84 -30.09
C MET A 8 8.84 22.52 -29.70
N LEU A 9 9.52 21.74 -28.87
CA LEU A 9 8.96 20.51 -28.28
C LEU A 9 7.74 20.92 -27.44
N LYS A 10 6.55 20.54 -27.92
CA LYS A 10 5.26 20.95 -27.34
C LYS A 10 5.17 20.48 -25.88
N PRO A 11 4.85 21.36 -24.93
CA PRO A 11 4.85 21.07 -23.48
C PRO A 11 3.75 20.08 -23.02
N ARG A 12 2.90 19.61 -23.94
CA ARG A 12 1.81 18.67 -23.65
C ARG A 12 2.27 17.21 -23.55
N THR A 13 3.27 16.81 -24.33
CA THR A 13 3.74 15.41 -24.39
C THR A 13 4.68 15.06 -23.23
N THR A 14 5.40 16.04 -22.69
CA THR A 14 6.29 15.87 -21.53
C THR A 14 5.53 15.65 -20.22
N ALA A 15 4.39 16.31 -20.04
CA ALA A 15 3.59 16.18 -18.81
C ALA A 15 3.03 14.76 -18.60
N ILE A 16 2.64 14.07 -19.68
CA ILE A 16 2.07 12.72 -19.60
C ILE A 16 3.14 11.69 -19.23
N ALA A 17 4.34 11.80 -19.81
CA ALA A 17 5.44 10.90 -19.51
C ALA A 17 5.90 11.01 -18.04
N ILE A 18 5.91 12.23 -17.49
CA ILE A 18 6.24 12.49 -16.09
C ILE A 18 5.18 11.89 -15.16
N ALA A 19 3.89 12.04 -15.48
CA ALA A 19 2.81 11.47 -14.68
C ALA A 19 2.84 9.93 -14.63
N LEU A 20 3.17 9.28 -15.74
CA LEU A 20 3.30 7.81 -15.80
C LEU A 20 4.51 7.30 -15.00
N LEU A 21 5.64 8.01 -15.05
CA LEU A 21 6.82 7.68 -14.23
C LEU A 21 6.53 7.83 -12.73
N PHE A 22 5.72 8.81 -12.33
CA PHE A 22 5.33 9.02 -10.93
C PHE A 22 4.34 7.97 -10.41
N ALA A 23 3.44 7.48 -11.29
CA ALA A 23 2.49 6.43 -10.93
C ALA A 23 3.19 5.07 -10.73
N ALA A 24 4.23 4.77 -11.51
CA ALA A 24 4.98 3.52 -11.39
C ALA A 24 5.80 3.42 -10.10
N THR A 25 6.35 4.53 -9.59
CA THR A 25 7.11 4.55 -8.34
C THR A 25 6.22 4.41 -7.11
N ALA A 26 4.99 4.94 -7.15
CA ALA A 26 4.05 4.85 -6.03
C ALA A 26 3.65 3.39 -5.69
N LEU A 27 3.56 2.51 -6.70
CA LEU A 27 3.24 1.09 -6.47
C LEU A 27 4.40 0.33 -5.80
N SER A 28 5.65 0.71 -6.05
CA SER A 28 6.82 0.05 -5.43
C SER A 28 7.03 0.40 -3.96
N PHE A 29 6.35 1.43 -3.44
CA PHE A 29 6.38 1.78 -2.00
C PHE A 29 5.22 1.20 -1.20
N ALA A 30 4.39 0.33 -1.80
CA ALA A 30 3.55 -0.56 -1.03
C ALA A 30 4.47 -1.57 -0.30
N GLN A 31 5.08 -1.12 0.80
CA GLN A 31 5.84 -1.96 1.70
C GLN A 31 4.89 -3.07 2.17
N GLU A 32 5.13 -4.29 1.72
CA GLU A 32 4.60 -5.48 2.38
C GLU A 32 5.13 -5.43 3.82
N ILE A 33 4.28 -4.99 4.75
CA ILE A 33 4.59 -5.08 6.17
C ILE A 33 4.66 -6.57 6.47
N PRO A 34 5.83 -7.11 6.83
CA PRO A 34 5.96 -8.53 7.11
C PRO A 34 4.96 -8.88 8.21
N LYS A 35 4.04 -9.80 7.90
CA LYS A 35 3.07 -10.27 8.90
C LYS A 35 3.88 -10.81 10.08
N PRO A 36 3.60 -10.38 11.32
CA PRO A 36 4.33 -10.86 12.47
C PRO A 36 4.23 -12.39 12.49
N ALA A 37 5.33 -13.07 12.85
CA ALA A 37 5.31 -14.51 12.99
C ALA A 37 4.11 -14.89 13.88
N MET A 38 3.34 -15.89 13.45
CA MET A 38 2.09 -16.28 14.11
C MET A 38 2.40 -16.84 15.51
N HIS A 39 2.52 -15.94 16.49
CA HIS A 39 2.72 -16.28 17.88
C HIS A 39 1.36 -16.60 18.47
N ARG A 40 1.07 -17.90 18.61
CA ARG A 40 -0.06 -18.39 19.38
C ARG A 40 0.15 -17.99 20.84
N MET A 41 -0.52 -16.93 21.29
CA MET A 41 -0.63 -16.61 22.71
C MET A 41 -1.38 -17.78 23.36
N ASP A 42 -0.68 -18.54 24.21
CA ASP A 42 -1.19 -19.64 25.03
C ASP A 42 -2.02 -20.72 24.31
N GLY A 43 -1.88 -20.84 22.98
CA GLY A 43 -2.56 -21.84 22.14
C GLY A 43 -4.09 -21.78 22.10
N THR A 44 -4.70 -20.84 22.82
CA THR A 44 -6.15 -20.84 23.09
C THR A 44 -6.91 -19.89 22.18
N ILE A 45 -6.23 -18.88 21.62
CA ILE A 45 -6.83 -17.85 20.76
C ILE A 45 -6.26 -17.96 19.35
N GLU A 46 -7.15 -18.08 18.37
CA GLU A 46 -6.82 -17.94 16.95
C GLU A 46 -6.76 -16.44 16.60
N TRP A 47 -5.56 -15.96 16.30
CA TRP A 47 -5.32 -14.54 16.00
C TRP A 47 -5.45 -14.25 14.51
N VAL A 48 -6.20 -13.20 14.19
CA VAL A 48 -6.27 -12.61 12.85
C VAL A 48 -5.35 -11.40 12.82
N TYR A 49 -4.33 -11.43 11.94
CA TYR A 49 -3.29 -10.40 11.85
C TYR A 49 -3.57 -9.32 10.80
N ASP A 50 -4.71 -9.42 10.13
CA ASP A 50 -5.18 -8.49 9.13
C ASP A 50 -6.44 -7.79 9.64
N TYR A 51 -6.40 -6.45 9.69
CA TYR A 51 -7.49 -5.67 10.23
C TYR A 51 -8.76 -5.79 9.37
N GLU A 52 -8.63 -5.76 8.05
CA GLU A 52 -9.76 -5.84 7.13
C GLU A 52 -10.44 -7.21 7.25
N LYS A 53 -9.62 -8.27 7.35
CA LYS A 53 -10.15 -9.63 7.56
C LYS A 53 -10.83 -9.77 8.93
N GLY A 54 -10.25 -9.17 9.98
CA GLY A 54 -10.85 -9.17 11.32
C GLY A 54 -12.20 -8.45 11.34
N GLN A 55 -12.31 -7.35 10.60
CA GLN A 55 -13.54 -6.57 10.48
C GLN A 55 -14.64 -7.37 9.76
N GLU A 56 -14.34 -8.03 8.65
CA GLU A 56 -15.27 -8.91 7.93
C GLU A 56 -15.83 -9.99 8.87
N LEU A 57 -14.96 -10.71 9.58
CA LEU A 57 -15.36 -11.77 10.51
C LEU A 57 -16.21 -11.25 11.68
N SER A 58 -15.93 -10.04 12.17
CA SER A 58 -16.74 -9.41 13.22
C SER A 58 -18.15 -9.10 12.74
N GLN A 59 -18.29 -8.60 11.50
CA GLN A 59 -19.60 -8.33 10.89
C GLN A 59 -20.38 -9.62 10.62
N GLU A 60 -19.72 -10.65 10.07
CA GLU A 60 -20.34 -11.95 9.77
C GLU A 60 -20.80 -12.68 11.03
N SER A 61 -19.99 -12.65 12.10
CA SER A 61 -20.29 -13.37 13.33
C SER A 61 -21.12 -12.58 14.34
N GLY A 62 -21.25 -11.27 14.17
CA GLY A 62 -21.85 -10.36 15.14
C GLY A 62 -21.05 -10.23 16.45
N LYS A 63 -19.84 -10.78 16.52
CA LYS A 63 -18.97 -10.70 17.70
C LYS A 63 -18.13 -9.43 17.67
N PRO A 64 -17.88 -8.78 18.82
CA PRO A 64 -17.02 -7.60 18.87
C PRO A 64 -15.56 -7.96 18.50
N MET A 65 -14.88 -7.06 17.80
CA MET A 65 -13.48 -7.20 17.43
C MET A 65 -12.58 -6.59 18.52
N PHE A 66 -11.63 -7.39 19.04
CA PHE A 66 -10.56 -6.92 19.93
C PHE A 66 -9.27 -6.73 19.15
N VAL A 67 -8.74 -5.50 19.14
CA VAL A 67 -7.50 -5.15 18.43
C VAL A 67 -6.37 -4.98 19.43
N VAL A 68 -5.26 -5.70 19.22
CA VAL A 68 -4.08 -5.66 20.08
C VAL A 68 -2.88 -5.18 19.28
N PHE A 69 -2.36 -4.00 19.64
CA PHE A 69 -1.10 -3.51 19.12
C PHE A 69 0.04 -4.09 19.95
N ARG A 70 1.00 -4.75 19.28
CA ARG A 70 2.23 -5.23 19.93
C ARG A 70 3.37 -4.31 19.55
N CYS A 71 4.17 -3.90 20.54
CA CYS A 71 5.49 -3.37 20.31
C CYS A 71 6.49 -4.48 20.60
N GLU A 72 7.31 -4.84 19.63
CA GLU A 72 8.49 -5.67 19.88
C GLU A 72 9.52 -4.81 20.65
N ARG A 73 10.20 -5.41 21.64
CA ARG A 73 11.24 -4.71 22.40
C ARG A 73 12.55 -4.65 21.61
#